data_AF-A0A9D2R2K9-F1
#
_entry.id   AF-A0A9D2R2K9-F1
#
_cell.length_a   1.000
_cell.length_b   1.000
_cell.length_c   1.000
_cell.angle_alpha   90.00
_cell.angle_beta   90.00
_cell.angle_gamma   90.00
#
_symmetry.space_group_name_H-M   'P 1'
#
loop_
_entity.id
_entity.type
_entity.pdbx_description
1 polymer ?
#
loop_
_entity_poly.entity_id
_entity_poly.type
_entity_poly.pdbx_seq_one_letter_code
_entity_poly.pdbx_strand_id
1 'polypeptide(L)'
;MKDEKTIMKERCDFCGSGFAVMFWVTAAFWLLLLISGIWLAFQPASDFSAVLTDTPAGMQGMIYFSGLKEGFMAELLSEMQFEPGILNEAAGQMPKYVYLAQQFSNTAACIGIVLFLWYLKEVFRNIRKSDTPFIKENTRAIFRMGIAVMIFLAARENLFPLLTFIKGIGTQGFDVLNISWFIPGSVFFCLSAVFEYGRVLQQESDETL
;
A
#
# COMPACT_ATOMS: atom_id res chain seq x y z
N MET A 1 38.84 -0.60 18.79
CA MET A 1 37.40 -0.76 19.09
C MET A 1 36.71 0.43 18.46
N LYS A 2 35.76 0.24 17.52
CA LYS A 2 35.03 1.37 16.91
C LYS A 2 34.20 2.05 17.99
N ASP A 3 34.06 3.37 17.94
CA ASP A 3 33.16 4.09 18.85
C ASP A 3 31.69 3.78 18.49
N GLU A 4 30.80 3.89 19.48
CA GLU A 4 29.37 3.57 19.30
C GLU A 4 28.73 4.43 18.20
N LYS A 5 29.18 5.68 18.07
CA LYS A 5 28.72 6.64 17.04
C LYS A 5 29.02 6.12 15.64
N THR A 6 30.22 5.63 15.36
CA THR A 6 30.57 5.08 14.04
C THR A 6 29.76 3.81 13.75
N ILE A 7 29.57 2.95 14.74
CA ILE A 7 28.75 1.73 14.59
C ILE A 7 27.29 2.08 14.24
N MET A 8 26.70 3.08 14.91
CA MET A 8 25.34 3.52 14.61
C MET A 8 25.23 4.14 13.21
N LYS A 9 26.21 4.95 12.79
CA LYS A 9 26.24 5.51 11.43
C LYS A 9 26.29 4.42 10.35
N GLU A 10 27.17 3.43 10.51
CA GLU A 10 27.25 2.30 9.56
C GLU A 10 25.93 1.53 9.46
N ARG A 11 25.23 1.33 10.58
CA ARG A 11 23.90 0.70 10.59
C ARG A 11 22.84 1.55 9.88
N CYS A 12 22.82 2.86 10.13
CA CYS A 12 21.89 3.77 9.48
C CYS A 12 22.13 3.84 7.97
N ASP A 13 23.39 3.82 7.52
CA ASP A 13 23.74 3.82 6.10
C ASP A 13 23.36 2.50 5.42
N PHE A 14 23.61 1.36 6.08
CA PHE A 14 23.20 0.06 5.58
C PHE A 14 21.67 -0.05 5.47
N CYS A 15 20.94 0.26 6.54
CA CYS A 15 19.49 0.26 6.55
C CYS A 15 18.91 1.25 5.52
N GLY A 16 19.41 2.48 5.49
CA GLY A 16 18.97 3.50 4.56
C GLY A 16 19.15 3.11 3.10
N SER A 17 20.28 2.47 2.76
CA SER A 17 20.52 1.93 1.42
C SER A 17 19.55 0.80 1.08
N GLY A 18 19.32 -0.13 2.02
CA GLY A 18 18.34 -1.21 1.85
C GLY A 18 16.92 -0.69 1.61
N PHE A 19 16.45 0.26 2.43
CA PHE A 19 15.14 0.88 2.26
C PHE A 19 15.03 1.71 0.97
N ALA A 20 16.12 2.33 0.52
CA ALA A 20 16.13 3.02 -0.77
C ALA A 20 15.94 2.06 -1.95
N VAL A 21 16.58 0.89 -1.92
CA VAL A 21 16.38 -0.16 -2.94
C VAL A 21 14.96 -0.68 -2.89
N MET A 22 14.46 -1.04 -1.71
CA MET A 22 13.07 -1.51 -1.55
C MET A 22 12.05 -0.50 -2.04
N PHE A 23 12.25 0.80 -1.75
CA PHE A 23 11.42 1.88 -2.25
C PHE A 23 11.38 1.87 -3.80
N TRP A 24 12.54 1.87 -4.45
CA TRP A 24 12.59 1.96 -5.92
C TRP A 24 12.01 0.72 -6.60
N VAL A 25 12.28 -0.48 -6.07
CA VAL A 25 11.69 -1.72 -6.59
C VAL A 25 10.16 -1.69 -6.45
N THR A 26 9.66 -1.29 -5.28
CA THR A 26 8.21 -1.22 -5.02
C THR A 26 7.55 -0.16 -5.89
N ALA A 27 8.18 1.01 -6.06
CA ALA A 27 7.67 2.08 -6.91
C ALA A 27 7.64 1.67 -8.40
N ALA A 28 8.68 0.97 -8.87
CA ALA A 28 8.72 0.43 -10.23
C ALA A 28 7.64 -0.64 -10.46
N PHE A 29 7.45 -1.54 -9.49
CA PHE A 29 6.40 -2.55 -9.55
C PHE A 29 5.00 -1.92 -9.52
N TRP A 30 4.77 -0.92 -8.65
CA TRP A 30 3.53 -0.16 -8.61
C TRP A 30 3.24 0.55 -9.95
N LEU A 31 4.26 1.15 -10.56
CA LEU A 31 4.14 1.79 -11.87
C LEU A 31 3.81 0.78 -12.97
N LEU A 32 4.42 -0.41 -12.93
CA LEU A 32 4.10 -1.52 -13.83
C LEU A 32 2.64 -1.96 -13.67
N LEU A 33 2.14 -2.11 -12.44
CA LEU A 33 0.74 -2.42 -12.17
C LEU A 33 -0.19 -1.33 -12.71
N LEU A 34 0.15 -0.05 -12.52
CA LEU A 34 -0.64 1.06 -13.04
C LEU A 34 -0.68 1.07 -14.57
N ILE A 35 0.47 0.93 -15.24
CA ILE A 35 0.56 0.86 -16.70
C ILE A 35 -0.25 -0.33 -17.22
N SER A 36 -0.13 -1.49 -16.57
CA SER A 36 -0.89 -2.68 -16.94
C SER A 36 -2.39 -2.49 -16.77
N GLY A 37 -2.86 -1.84 -15.69
CA GLY A 37 -4.26 -1.53 -15.47
C GLY A 37 -4.83 -0.57 -16.51
N ILE A 38 -4.05 0.45 -16.89
CA ILE A 38 -4.41 1.36 -17.99
C ILE A 38 -4.50 0.58 -19.30
N TRP A 39 -3.52 -0.26 -19.61
CA TRP A 39 -3.52 -1.09 -20.82
C TRP A 39 -4.71 -2.07 -20.87
N LEU A 40 -5.04 -2.71 -19.74
CA LEU A 40 -6.20 -3.59 -19.58
C LEU A 40 -7.53 -2.86 -19.84
N ALA A 41 -7.62 -1.58 -19.51
CA ALA A 41 -8.82 -0.78 -19.79
C ALA A 41 -9.10 -0.68 -21.31
N PHE A 42 -8.06 -0.77 -22.14
CA PHE A 42 -8.18 -0.77 -23.61
C PHE A 42 -8.37 -2.16 -24.23
N GLN A 43 -8.27 -3.26 -23.46
CA GLN A 43 -8.51 -4.61 -23.98
C GLN A 43 -10.00 -4.87 -24.23
N PRO A 44 -10.37 -5.68 -25.24
CA PRO A 44 -11.76 -5.96 -25.53
C PRO A 44 -12.44 -6.73 -24.39
N ALA A 45 -13.74 -6.51 -24.20
CA ALA A 45 -14.49 -7.16 -23.13
C ALA A 45 -14.57 -8.69 -23.29
N SER A 46 -14.42 -9.20 -24.53
CA SER A 46 -14.39 -10.63 -24.85
C SER A 46 -13.23 -11.38 -24.20
N ASP A 47 -12.15 -10.68 -23.86
CA ASP A 47 -10.95 -11.31 -23.29
C ASP A 47 -11.12 -11.58 -21.79
N PHE A 48 -12.18 -11.04 -21.18
CA PHE A 48 -12.51 -11.19 -19.78
C PHE A 48 -13.68 -12.15 -19.61
N SER A 49 -13.55 -13.11 -18.71
CA SER A 49 -14.63 -14.05 -18.39
C SER A 49 -14.78 -14.21 -16.89
N ALA A 50 -16.01 -14.51 -16.45
CA ALA A 50 -16.34 -14.74 -15.04
C ALA A 50 -16.86 -16.16 -14.86
N VAL A 51 -16.37 -16.83 -13.83
CA VAL A 51 -16.97 -18.04 -13.29
C VAL A 51 -17.45 -17.69 -11.90
N LEU A 52 -18.77 -17.71 -11.72
CA LEU A 52 -19.40 -17.50 -10.42
C LEU A 52 -19.91 -18.85 -9.90
N THR A 53 -19.55 -19.17 -8.67
CA THR A 53 -19.97 -20.40 -8.00
C THR A 53 -20.76 -20.03 -6.75
N ASP A 54 -21.97 -20.55 -6.63
CA ASP A 54 -22.77 -20.38 -5.41
C ASP A 54 -22.21 -21.27 -4.29
N THR A 55 -21.98 -20.67 -3.13
CA THR A 55 -21.47 -21.36 -1.94
C THR A 55 -22.34 -21.00 -0.73
N PRO A 56 -22.35 -21.82 0.34
CA PRO A 56 -23.11 -21.47 1.56
C PRO A 56 -22.72 -20.13 2.19
N ALA A 57 -21.51 -19.61 1.90
CA ALA A 57 -21.02 -18.32 2.39
C ALA A 57 -21.33 -17.15 1.44
N GLY A 58 -22.04 -17.40 0.33
CA GLY A 58 -22.34 -16.44 -0.72
C GLY A 58 -21.63 -16.77 -2.04
N MET A 59 -21.82 -15.91 -3.04
CA MET A 59 -21.26 -16.10 -4.38
C MET A 59 -19.74 -15.93 -4.37
N GLN A 60 -19.03 -16.98 -4.79
CA GLN A 60 -17.58 -16.95 -5.03
C GLN A 60 -17.33 -16.59 -6.49
N GLY A 61 -16.46 -15.60 -6.73
CA GLY A 61 -16.12 -15.15 -8.08
C GLY A 61 -14.68 -15.48 -8.47
N MET A 62 -14.50 -16.02 -9.66
CA MET A 62 -13.21 -16.11 -10.35
C MET A 62 -13.31 -15.36 -11.68
N ILE A 63 -12.43 -14.40 -11.90
CA ILE A 63 -12.40 -13.61 -13.14
C ILE A 63 -11.08 -13.88 -13.86
N TYR A 64 -11.16 -14.25 -15.12
CA TYR A 64 -10.01 -14.58 -15.96
C TYR A 64 -9.80 -13.53 -17.03
N PHE A 65 -8.53 -13.28 -17.36
CA PHE A 65 -8.11 -12.49 -18.50
C PHE A 65 -7.24 -13.35 -19.43
N SER A 66 -7.66 -13.45 -20.70
CA SER A 66 -7.07 -14.34 -21.71
C SER A 66 -6.31 -13.62 -22.83
N GLY A 67 -6.17 -12.29 -22.73
CA GLY A 67 -5.50 -11.48 -23.76
C GLY A 67 -3.97 -11.64 -23.81
N LEU A 68 -3.37 -12.33 -22.83
CA LEU A 68 -1.96 -12.71 -22.81
C LEU A 68 -1.83 -14.23 -22.71
N LYS A 69 -0.96 -14.82 -23.54
CA LYS A 69 -0.80 -16.28 -23.63
C LYS A 69 0.37 -16.81 -22.83
N GLU A 70 1.48 -16.08 -22.77
CA GLU A 70 2.74 -16.55 -22.17
C GLU A 70 3.51 -15.39 -21.52
N GLY A 71 4.39 -15.74 -20.58
CA GLY A 71 5.30 -14.82 -19.91
C GLY A 71 4.80 -14.30 -18.56
N PHE A 72 5.68 -13.60 -17.84
CA PHE A 72 5.42 -13.11 -16.48
C PHE A 72 4.12 -12.29 -16.36
N MET A 73 3.83 -11.42 -17.33
CA MET A 73 2.61 -10.63 -17.33
C MET A 73 1.35 -11.46 -17.56
N ALA A 74 1.45 -12.57 -18.30
CA ALA A 74 0.32 -13.49 -18.48
C ALA A 74 -0.01 -14.16 -17.15
N GLU A 75 0.98 -14.67 -16.43
CA GLU A 75 0.78 -15.27 -15.10
C GLU A 75 0.22 -14.24 -14.10
N LEU A 76 0.84 -13.07 -14.01
CA LEU A 76 0.46 -12.01 -13.07
C LEU A 76 -0.97 -11.48 -13.29
N LEU A 77 -1.46 -11.48 -14.53
CA LEU A 77 -2.76 -10.92 -14.90
C LEU A 77 -3.79 -11.99 -15.29
N SER A 78 -3.48 -13.28 -15.17
CA SER A 78 -4.33 -14.35 -15.71
C SER A 78 -5.67 -14.47 -14.98
N GLU A 79 -5.64 -14.40 -13.65
CA GLU A 79 -6.81 -14.68 -12.81
C GLU A 79 -6.90 -13.78 -11.58
N MET A 80 -8.14 -13.53 -11.16
CA MET A 80 -8.46 -12.88 -9.90
C MET A 80 -9.53 -13.69 -9.17
N GLN A 81 -9.22 -14.07 -7.94
CA GLN A 81 -10.15 -14.75 -7.04
C GLN A 81 -10.73 -13.76 -6.04
N PHE A 82 -12.04 -13.88 -5.82
CA PHE A 82 -12.80 -13.06 -4.87
C PHE A 82 -13.36 -13.95 -3.76
N GLU A 83 -13.37 -13.41 -2.54
CA GLU A 83 -13.95 -14.11 -1.40
C GLU A 83 -15.47 -14.26 -1.57
N PRO A 84 -16.08 -15.33 -1.03
CA PRO A 84 -17.51 -15.54 -1.08
C PRO A 84 -18.28 -14.35 -0.51
N GLY A 85 -19.36 -13.97 -1.19
CA GLY A 85 -20.29 -12.96 -0.70
C GLY A 85 -19.90 -11.51 -1.02
N ILE A 86 -18.75 -11.23 -1.65
CA ILE A 86 -18.40 -9.87 -2.11
C ILE A 86 -19.16 -9.49 -3.39
N LEU A 87 -19.28 -10.44 -4.32
CA LEU A 87 -19.95 -10.25 -5.61
C LEU A 87 -21.35 -10.85 -5.57
N ASN A 88 -22.25 -10.36 -6.42
CA ASN A 88 -23.56 -10.96 -6.68
C ASN A 88 -23.64 -11.57 -8.09
N GLU A 89 -24.76 -12.18 -8.46
CA GLU A 89 -24.97 -12.80 -9.78
C GLU A 89 -24.78 -11.82 -10.96
N ALA A 90 -25.09 -10.54 -10.77
CA ALA A 90 -24.97 -9.53 -11.82
C ALA A 90 -23.50 -9.26 -12.21
N ALA A 91 -22.54 -9.59 -11.34
CA ALA A 91 -21.11 -9.49 -11.65
C ALA A 91 -20.71 -10.33 -12.87
N GLY A 92 -21.41 -11.44 -13.13
CA GLY A 92 -21.15 -12.33 -14.26
C GLY A 92 -21.42 -11.67 -15.62
N GLN A 93 -22.24 -10.62 -15.65
CA GLN A 93 -22.54 -9.86 -16.86
C GLN A 93 -21.50 -8.76 -17.16
N MET A 94 -20.59 -8.48 -16.22
CA MET A 94 -19.62 -7.39 -16.32
C MET A 94 -18.18 -7.79 -15.91
N PRO A 95 -17.63 -8.90 -16.43
CA PRO A 95 -16.34 -9.45 -15.98
C PRO A 95 -15.19 -8.44 -16.10
N LYS A 96 -15.13 -7.69 -17.21
CA LYS A 96 -14.12 -6.65 -17.42
C LYS A 96 -14.17 -5.57 -16.34
N TYR A 97 -15.37 -5.13 -15.94
CA TYR A 97 -15.50 -4.10 -14.90
C TYR A 97 -15.02 -4.63 -13.54
N VAL A 98 -15.40 -5.86 -13.17
CA VAL A 98 -14.97 -6.49 -11.91
C VAL A 98 -13.44 -6.58 -11.87
N TYR A 99 -12.83 -7.09 -12.94
CA TYR A 99 -11.39 -7.21 -13.07
C TYR A 99 -10.69 -5.85 -12.90
N LEU A 100 -11.13 -4.84 -13.66
CA LEU A 100 -10.52 -3.50 -13.61
C LEU A 100 -10.74 -2.82 -12.26
N ALA A 101 -11.93 -2.95 -11.66
CA ALA A 101 -12.21 -2.41 -10.33
C ALA A 101 -11.25 -2.98 -9.30
N GLN A 102 -11.00 -4.30 -9.33
CA GLN A 102 -10.04 -4.93 -8.42
C GLN A 102 -8.61 -4.49 -8.70
N GLN A 103 -8.19 -4.48 -9.98
CA GLN A 103 -6.85 -4.06 -10.38
C GLN A 103 -6.54 -2.63 -9.93
N PHE A 104 -7.46 -1.69 -10.20
CA PHE A 104 -7.29 -0.30 -9.80
C PHE A 104 -7.42 -0.12 -8.28
N SER A 105 -8.25 -0.90 -7.59
CA SER A 105 -8.34 -0.85 -6.14
C SER A 105 -7.04 -1.28 -5.47
N ASN A 106 -6.45 -2.40 -5.92
CA ASN A 106 -5.16 -2.88 -5.44
C ASN A 106 -4.04 -1.88 -5.75
N THR A 107 -4.00 -1.36 -6.99
CA THR A 107 -3.01 -0.37 -7.40
C THR A 107 -3.13 0.91 -6.56
N ALA A 108 -4.35 1.40 -6.33
CA ALA A 108 -4.60 2.57 -5.50
C ALA A 108 -4.19 2.32 -4.04
N ALA A 109 -4.51 1.17 -3.45
CA ALA A 109 -4.08 0.83 -2.10
C ALA A 109 -2.56 0.82 -1.99
N CYS A 110 -1.85 0.19 -2.93
CA CYS A 110 -0.39 0.09 -2.95
C CYS A 110 0.35 1.44 -2.92
N ILE A 111 -0.29 2.57 -3.26
CA ILE A 111 0.33 3.89 -3.11
C ILE A 111 0.71 4.17 -1.65
N GLY A 112 -0.04 3.67 -0.67
CA GLY A 112 0.27 3.83 0.74
C GLY A 112 1.59 3.15 1.12
N ILE A 113 1.90 1.99 0.55
CA ILE A 113 3.19 1.30 0.75
C ILE A 113 4.33 2.11 0.12
N VAL A 114 4.14 2.62 -1.11
CA VAL A 114 5.14 3.46 -1.78
C VAL A 114 5.46 4.71 -0.95
N LEU A 115 4.43 5.39 -0.44
CA LEU A 115 4.59 6.56 0.42
C LEU A 115 5.27 6.21 1.75
N PHE A 116 4.91 5.08 2.36
CA PHE A 116 5.55 4.61 3.58
C PHE A 116 7.06 4.40 3.38
N LEU A 117 7.45 3.68 2.33
CA LEU A 117 8.85 3.42 2.01
C LEU A 117 9.60 4.70 1.63
N TRP A 118 8.94 5.65 0.97
CA TRP A 118 9.50 6.98 0.70
C TRP A 118 9.86 7.68 2.01
N TYR A 119 8.92 7.79 2.96
CA TYR A 119 9.18 8.47 4.23
C TYR A 119 10.23 7.75 5.07
N LEU A 120 10.24 6.42 5.05
CA LEU A 120 11.26 5.63 5.75
C LEU A 120 12.65 5.87 5.17
N LYS A 121 12.80 5.83 3.84
CA LYS A 121 14.03 6.22 3.15
C LYS A 121 14.45 7.66 3.51
N GLU A 122 13.49 8.57 3.60
CA GLU A 122 13.73 9.97 3.94
C GLU A 122 14.28 10.14 5.37
N VAL A 123 13.74 9.39 6.34
CA VAL A 123 14.23 9.40 7.73
C VAL A 123 15.71 9.01 7.80
N PHE A 124 16.11 7.93 7.13
CA PHE A 124 17.52 7.52 7.10
C PHE A 124 18.41 8.53 6.37
N ARG A 125 17.93 9.11 5.26
CA ARG A 125 18.64 10.17 4.53
C ARG A 125 18.90 11.38 5.43
N ASN A 126 17.90 11.77 6.20
CA ASN A 126 17.97 12.89 7.12
C ASN A 126 18.91 12.63 8.31
N ILE A 127 18.86 11.42 8.89
CA ILE A 127 19.80 11.01 9.95
C ILE A 127 21.25 11.15 9.45
N ARG A 128 21.52 10.69 8.23
CA ARG A 128 22.86 10.80 7.62
C ARG A 128 23.28 12.25 7.38
N LYS A 129 22.34 13.12 7.01
CA LYS A 129 22.62 14.53 6.70
C LYS A 129 22.83 15.38 7.96
N SER A 130 22.03 15.15 8.99
CA SER A 130 21.98 15.98 10.20
C SER A 130 22.74 15.37 11.38
N ASP A 131 23.28 14.16 11.24
CA ASP A 131 23.96 13.39 12.29
C ASP A 131 23.11 13.14 13.56
N THR A 132 21.80 13.39 13.50
CA THR A 132 20.81 13.12 14.55
C THR A 132 19.47 12.69 13.94
N PRO A 133 18.74 11.77 14.58
CA PRO A 133 17.37 11.45 14.19
C PRO A 133 16.35 12.51 14.61
N PHE A 134 16.69 13.37 15.58
CA PHE A 134 15.76 14.28 16.23
C PHE A 134 15.68 15.62 15.50
N ILE A 135 15.10 15.59 14.29
CA ILE A 135 14.78 16.78 13.52
C ILE A 135 13.30 16.82 13.16
N LYS A 136 12.78 18.02 12.93
CA LYS A 136 11.35 18.25 12.65
C LYS A 136 10.87 17.50 11.40
N GLU A 137 11.73 17.35 10.41
CA GLU A 137 11.46 16.61 9.18
C GLU A 137 11.22 15.13 9.45
N ASN A 138 11.99 14.52 10.36
CA ASN A 138 11.83 13.12 10.74
C ASN A 138 10.57 12.89 11.57
N THR A 139 10.26 13.79 12.52
CA THR A 139 8.97 13.80 13.22
C THR A 139 7.81 13.75 12.22
N ARG A 140 7.81 14.68 11.25
CA ARG A 140 6.75 14.75 10.23
C ARG A 140 6.71 13.53 9.32
N ALA A 141 7.87 12.99 8.94
CA ALA A 141 7.95 11.80 8.11
C ALA A 141 7.33 10.59 8.83
N ILE A 142 7.68 10.36 10.09
CA ILE A 142 7.14 9.28 10.91
C ILE A 142 5.63 9.43 11.09
N PHE A 143 5.14 10.64 11.38
CA PHE A 143 3.69 10.88 11.44
C PHE A 143 2.99 10.53 10.12
N ARG A 144 3.55 10.93 8.99
CA ARG A 144 3.00 10.65 7.66
C ARG A 144 3.10 9.16 7.29
N MET A 145 4.07 8.41 7.82
CA MET A 145 4.10 6.95 7.70
C MET A 145 2.86 6.31 8.34
N GLY A 146 2.44 6.79 9.52
CA GLY A 146 1.21 6.34 10.17
C GLY A 146 -0.03 6.56 9.29
N ILE A 147 -0.16 7.76 8.72
CA ILE A 147 -1.24 8.07 7.77
C ILE A 147 -1.18 7.17 6.53
N ALA A 148 0.01 6.94 5.96
CA ALA A 148 0.17 6.13 4.76
C ALA A 148 -0.28 4.67 4.99
N VAL A 149 0.02 4.10 6.16
CA VAL A 149 -0.44 2.76 6.55
C VAL A 149 -1.95 2.72 6.72
N MET A 150 -2.53 3.72 7.38
CA MET A 150 -3.99 3.80 7.56
C MET A 150 -4.71 3.88 6.21
N ILE A 151 -4.23 4.71 5.29
CA ILE A 151 -4.77 4.82 3.93
C ILE A 151 -4.65 3.49 3.18
N PHE A 152 -3.50 2.82 3.26
CA PHE A 152 -3.29 1.52 2.62
C PHE A 152 -4.33 0.49 3.09
N LEU A 153 -4.53 0.36 4.41
CA LEU A 153 -5.46 -0.61 4.97
C LEU A 153 -6.91 -0.27 4.61
N ALA A 154 -7.32 0.97 4.81
CA ALA A 154 -8.67 1.43 4.50
C ALA A 154 -9.00 1.27 3.00
N ALA A 155 -8.06 1.61 2.11
CA ALA A 155 -8.26 1.46 0.67
C ALA A 155 -8.28 -0.01 0.25
N ARG A 156 -7.39 -0.85 0.79
CA ARG A 156 -7.32 -2.27 0.48
C ARG A 156 -8.62 -3.00 0.83
N GLU A 157 -9.21 -2.70 1.98
CA GLU A 157 -10.42 -3.36 2.44
C GLU A 157 -11.68 -2.82 1.74
N ASN A 158 -11.77 -1.51 1.48
CA ASN A 158 -13.05 -0.91 1.09
C ASN A 158 -13.17 -0.51 -0.37
N LEU A 159 -12.07 -0.21 -1.06
CA LEU A 159 -12.16 0.44 -2.37
C LEU A 159 -12.83 -0.46 -3.41
N PHE A 160 -12.49 -1.75 -3.44
CA PHE A 160 -13.13 -2.69 -4.36
C PHE A 160 -14.61 -2.93 -4.01
N PRO A 161 -14.97 -3.34 -2.76
CA PRO A 161 -16.37 -3.53 -2.40
C PRO A 161 -17.23 -2.28 -2.65
N LEU A 162 -16.72 -1.08 -2.35
CA LEU A 162 -17.39 0.18 -2.61
C LEU A 162 -17.67 0.40 -4.11
N LEU A 163 -16.67 0.20 -4.98
CA LEU A 163 -16.84 0.35 -6.42
C LEU A 163 -17.87 -0.63 -6.97
N THR A 164 -17.81 -1.90 -6.55
CA THR A 164 -18.77 -2.92 -6.98
C THR A 164 -20.18 -2.67 -6.44
N PHE A 165 -20.30 -2.15 -5.22
CA PHE A 165 -21.58 -1.80 -4.60
C PHE A 165 -22.26 -0.64 -5.35
N ILE A 166 -21.52 0.44 -5.65
CA ILE A 166 -22.03 1.57 -6.44
C ILE A 166 -22.48 1.12 -7.83
N LYS A 167 -21.82 0.11 -8.40
CA LYS A 167 -22.18 -0.46 -9.70
C LYS A 167 -23.34 -1.46 -9.65
N GLY A 168 -23.83 -1.82 -8.45
CA GLY A 168 -24.92 -2.77 -8.26
C GLY A 168 -24.55 -4.24 -8.46
N ILE A 169 -23.25 -4.55 -8.59
CA ILE A 169 -22.73 -5.92 -8.82
C ILE A 169 -22.04 -6.51 -7.59
N GLY A 170 -21.81 -5.70 -6.56
CA GLY A 170 -21.28 -6.09 -5.27
C GLY A 170 -22.35 -6.09 -4.19
N THR A 171 -22.10 -6.82 -3.11
CA THR A 171 -22.89 -6.75 -1.88
C THR A 171 -22.35 -5.64 -0.97
N GLN A 172 -23.04 -5.38 0.14
CA GLN A 172 -22.52 -4.48 1.16
C GLN A 172 -21.39 -5.18 1.94
N GLY A 173 -20.14 -4.93 1.51
CA GLY A 173 -18.92 -5.52 2.10
C GLY A 173 -17.83 -4.50 2.42
N PHE A 174 -18.19 -3.25 2.69
CA PHE A 174 -17.26 -2.20 3.13
C PHE A 174 -17.65 -1.69 4.52
N ASP A 175 -16.64 -1.36 5.31
CA ASP A 175 -16.78 -0.72 6.61
C ASP A 175 -16.51 0.78 6.49
N VAL A 176 -17.26 1.60 7.22
CA VAL A 176 -17.01 3.06 7.27
C VAL A 176 -15.87 3.37 8.25
N LEU A 177 -15.80 2.62 9.35
CA LEU A 177 -14.79 2.78 10.40
C LEU A 177 -14.40 1.40 10.93
N ASN A 178 -13.14 1.04 10.77
CA ASN A 178 -12.57 -0.15 11.38
C ASN A 178 -11.36 0.23 12.24
N ILE A 179 -11.43 -0.11 13.53
CA ILE A 179 -10.37 0.22 14.49
C ILE A 179 -9.03 -0.42 14.12
N SER A 180 -9.05 -1.55 13.40
CA SER A 180 -7.85 -2.25 12.96
C SER A 180 -6.96 -1.41 12.04
N TRP A 181 -7.52 -0.43 11.31
CA TRP A 181 -6.73 0.49 10.47
C TRP A 181 -5.92 1.48 11.32
N PHE A 182 -6.49 1.91 12.45
CA PHE A 182 -5.91 2.94 13.31
C PHE A 182 -4.83 2.39 14.23
N ILE A 183 -4.95 1.13 14.67
CA ILE A 183 -3.97 0.48 15.56
C ILE A 183 -2.53 0.61 15.03
N PRO A 184 -2.20 0.17 13.80
CA PRO A 184 -0.84 0.28 13.29
C PRO A 184 -0.43 1.74 13.03
N GLY A 185 -1.36 2.62 12.63
CA GLY A 185 -1.09 4.05 12.48
C GLY A 185 -0.71 4.73 13.81
N SER A 186 -1.36 4.33 14.91
CA SER A 186 -1.13 4.93 16.23
C SER A 186 0.29 4.71 16.75
N VAL A 187 0.92 3.57 16.43
CA VAL A 187 2.33 3.30 16.75
C VAL A 187 3.24 4.38 16.15
N PHE A 188 3.01 4.76 14.90
CA PHE A 188 3.78 5.83 14.26
C PHE A 188 3.50 7.21 14.85
N PHE A 189 2.26 7.48 15.29
CA PHE A 189 1.96 8.73 15.99
C PHE A 189 2.69 8.81 17.34
N CYS A 190 2.75 7.70 18.09
CA CYS A 190 3.55 7.62 19.32
C CYS A 190 5.05 7.83 19.02
N LEU A 191 5.61 7.16 18.00
CA LEU A 191 7.00 7.35 17.61
C LEU A 191 7.28 8.80 17.17
N SER A 192 6.36 9.42 16.44
CA SER A 192 6.47 10.83 16.09
C SER A 192 6.53 11.73 17.32
N ALA A 193 5.71 11.46 18.34
CA ALA A 193 5.75 12.23 19.59
C ALA A 193 7.07 12.05 20.35
N VAL A 194 7.60 10.82 20.39
CA VAL A 194 8.91 10.52 20.99
C VAL A 194 10.03 11.28 20.27
N PHE A 195 10.02 11.31 18.94
CA PHE A 195 11.01 12.05 18.15
C PHE A 195 10.92 13.56 18.36
N GLU A 196 9.70 14.10 18.46
CA GLU A 196 9.51 15.53 18.73
C GLU A 196 10.01 15.89 20.13
N TYR A 197 9.71 15.07 21.14
CA TYR A 197 10.23 15.27 22.49
C TYR A 197 11.76 15.20 22.54
N GLY A 198 12.36 14.20 21.87
CA GLY A 198 13.82 14.09 21.76
C GLY A 198 14.47 15.29 21.07
N ARG A 199 13.80 15.90 20.08
CA ARG A 199 14.25 17.14 19.43
C ARG A 199 14.29 18.32 20.40
N VAL A 200 13.25 18.48 21.22
CA VAL A 200 13.18 19.56 22.22
C VAL A 200 14.31 19.40 23.24
N LEU A 201 14.52 18.20 23.78
CA LEU A 201 15.60 17.93 24.73
C LEU A 201 16.99 18.21 24.12
N GLN A 202 17.19 17.87 22.85
CA GLN A 202 18.45 18.16 22.16
C GLN A 202 18.67 19.68 22.02
N GLN A 203 17.62 20.43 21.69
CA GLN A 203 17.69 21.89 21.58
C GLN A 203 18.00 22.55 22.94
N GLU A 204 17.34 22.13 24.03
CA GLU A 204 17.62 22.64 25.38
C GLU A 204 19.06 22.34 25.83
N SER A 205 19.59 21.18 25.45
CA SER A 205 20.99 20.81 25.74
C SER A 205 21.99 21.66 24.96
N ASP A 206 21.69 21.97 23.70
CA ASP A 206 22.54 22.80 22.85
C ASP A 206 22.52 24.28 23.28
N GLU A 207 21.41 24.77 23.86
CA GLU A 207 21.26 26.15 24.36
C GLU A 207 21.87 26.37 25.76
N THR A 208 22.23 25.31 26.48
CA THR A 208 22.78 25.38 27.86
C THR A 208 24.30 25.23 27.95
N LEU A 209 24.97 25.01 26.83
CA LEU A 209 26.44 24.92 26.67
C LEU A 209 27.03 26.22 26.12
#